data_AF-A0A914LGK2-F1
#
_entry.id   AF-A0A914LGK2-F1
#
_cell.length_a   1.000
_cell.length_b   1.000
_cell.length_c   1.000
_cell.angle_alpha   90.00
_cell.angle_beta   90.00
_cell.angle_gamma   90.00
#
_symmetry.space_group_name_H-M   'P 1'
#
loop_
_entity.id
_entity.type
_entity.pdbx_description
1 polymer ?
#
loop_
_entity_poly.entity_id
_entity_poly.type
_entity_poly.pdbx_seq_one_letter_code
_entity_poly.pdbx_strand_id
1 'polypeptide(L)'
;MINLTYFKALKVLRNAEYSPFVVFIAAPDLHGLHDPDGSLERLVKESEMLSQSFGHLFDLILVNNDIDETIRQLERVVEKLSATPQWVPISWVY
;
A
#
# COMPACT_ATOMS: atom_id res chain seq x y z
N MET A 1 -11.09 15.46 -5.39
CA MET A 1 -9.82 15.87 -6.03
C MET A 1 -8.62 15.14 -5.39
N ILE A 2 -8.77 13.85 -5.06
CA ILE A 2 -7.74 13.04 -4.37
C ILE A 2 -7.02 12.08 -5.35
N ASN A 3 -7.52 11.92 -6.58
CA ASN A 3 -7.20 10.73 -7.41
C ASN A 3 -6.19 10.88 -8.56
N LEU A 4 -5.50 12.02 -8.72
CA LEU A 4 -4.51 12.17 -9.82
C LEU A 4 -3.06 12.26 -9.35
N THR A 5 -2.79 12.78 -8.15
CA THR A 5 -1.42 13.00 -7.68
C THR A 5 -0.73 11.70 -7.27
N TYR A 6 -1.40 10.84 -6.48
CA TYR A 6 -0.85 9.55 -6.04
C TYR A 6 -0.62 8.59 -7.22
N PHE A 7 -1.57 8.54 -8.16
CA PHE A 7 -1.42 7.72 -9.36
C PHE A 7 -0.26 8.17 -10.25
N LYS A 8 -0.08 9.49 -10.43
CA LYS A 8 1.06 10.04 -11.17
C LYS A 8 2.38 9.68 -10.48
N ALA A 9 2.46 9.81 -9.15
CA ALA A 9 3.65 9.44 -8.40
C ALA A 9 3.98 7.94 -8.51
N LEU A 10 2.99 7.06 -8.33
CA LEU A 10 3.18 5.60 -8.47
C LEU A 10 3.59 5.19 -9.88
N LYS A 11 3.05 5.84 -10.92
CA LYS A 11 3.48 5.61 -12.31
C LYS A 11 4.91 6.06 -12.57
N VAL A 12 5.33 7.20 -12.01
CA VAL A 12 6.69 7.72 -12.16
C VAL A 12 7.72 6.80 -11.50
N LEU A 13 7.38 6.24 -10.34
CA LEU A 13 8.28 5.36 -9.59
C LEU A 13 8.43 3.98 -10.25
N ARG A 14 7.47 3.52 -11.06
CA ARG A 14 7.47 2.18 -11.66
C ARG A 14 8.37 2.09 -12.90
N ASN A 15 9.67 2.22 -12.71
CA ASN A 15 10.71 2.05 -13.74
C ASN A 15 11.87 1.18 -13.23
N ALA A 16 12.80 0.78 -14.11
CA ALA A 16 13.92 -0.11 -13.77
C ALA A 16 14.91 0.52 -12.80
N GLU A 17 14.98 1.84 -12.77
CA GLU A 17 15.91 2.57 -11.92
C GLU A 17 15.50 2.46 -10.45
N TYR A 18 14.20 2.49 -10.16
CA TYR A 18 13.70 2.51 -8.79
C TYR A 18 13.14 1.18 -8.29
N SER A 19 12.59 0.33 -9.19
CA SER A 19 11.97 -0.95 -8.84
C SER A 19 11.21 -0.94 -7.51
N PRO A 20 10.20 -0.06 -7.35
CA PRO A 20 9.58 0.16 -6.06
C PRO A 20 8.81 -1.08 -5.63
N PHE A 21 8.97 -1.46 -4.37
CA PHE A 21 8.07 -2.39 -3.70
C PHE A 21 7.02 -1.58 -2.93
N VAL A 22 5.78 -1.61 -3.41
CA VAL A 22 4.70 -0.77 -2.90
C VAL A 22 3.86 -1.57 -1.90
N VAL A 23 3.92 -1.17 -0.63
CA VAL A 23 3.05 -1.70 0.43
C VAL A 23 1.87 -0.77 0.64
N PHE A 24 0.66 -1.29 0.50
CA PHE A 24 -0.56 -0.58 0.87
C PHE A 24 -1.01 -1.00 2.27
N ILE A 25 -1.20 -0.01 3.14
CA ILE A 25 -1.74 -0.22 4.49
C ILE A 25 -3.23 0.12 4.43
N ALA A 26 -4.05 -0.92 4.41
CA ALA A 26 -5.50 -0.82 4.40
C ALA A 26 -6.03 -0.40 5.77
N ALA A 27 -7.20 0.24 5.74
CA ALA A 27 -7.93 0.63 6.94
C ALA A 27 -8.21 -0.56 7.86
N PRO A 28 -8.29 -0.36 9.19
CA PRO A 28 -8.73 -1.39 10.12
C PRO A 28 -10.17 -1.82 9.87
N ASP A 29 -10.50 -3.03 10.32
CA ASP A 29 -11.87 -3.45 10.45
C ASP A 29 -12.57 -2.68 11.59
N LEU A 30 -13.75 -2.14 11.33
CA LEU A 30 -14.54 -1.38 12.30
C LEU A 30 -15.32 -2.30 13.25
N HIS A 31 -14.64 -3.14 14.00
CA HIS A 31 -15.30 -4.00 14.99
C HIS A 31 -15.51 -3.26 16.31
N GLY A 32 -16.75 -2.79 16.54
CA GLY A 32 -17.15 -2.22 17.84
C GLY A 32 -16.53 -0.87 18.20
N LEU A 33 -15.94 -0.18 17.22
CA LEU A 33 -15.39 1.16 17.40
C LEU A 33 -16.50 2.20 17.40
N HIS A 34 -16.46 3.12 18.37
CA HIS A 34 -17.34 4.28 18.40
C HIS A 34 -16.76 5.36 17.47
N ASP A 35 -17.49 5.66 16.40
CA ASP A 35 -17.12 6.67 15.40
C ASP A 35 -18.12 7.84 15.43
N PRO A 36 -18.03 8.74 16.42
CA PRO A 36 -19.04 9.79 16.64
C PRO A 36 -19.12 10.81 15.49
N ASP A 37 -18.09 10.94 14.66
CA ASP A 37 -18.03 11.89 13.56
C ASP A 37 -18.01 11.25 12.16
N GLY A 38 -18.09 9.92 12.09
CA GLY A 38 -18.09 9.15 10.83
C GLY A 38 -16.73 9.18 10.11
N SER A 39 -15.66 9.59 10.79
CA SER A 39 -14.34 9.74 10.18
C SER A 39 -13.70 8.38 9.88
N LEU A 40 -13.91 7.39 10.74
CA LEU A 40 -13.41 6.03 10.53
C LEU A 40 -14.14 5.36 9.36
N GLU A 41 -15.46 5.51 9.27
CA GLU A 41 -16.24 4.99 8.13
C GLU A 41 -15.81 5.61 6.80
N ARG A 42 -15.50 6.91 6.78
CA ARG A 42 -14.96 7.59 5.59
C ARG A 42 -13.59 7.05 5.21
N LEU A 43 -12.71 6.88 6.20
CA LEU A 43 -11.38 6.32 5.99
C LEU A 43 -11.44 4.89 5.42
N VAL A 44 -12.36 4.06 5.91
CA VAL A 44 -12.58 2.71 5.36
C VAL A 44 -13.04 2.78 3.90
N LYS A 45 -14.04 3.61 3.59
CA LYS A 45 -14.52 3.78 2.21
C LYS A 45 -13.43 4.28 1.26
N GLU A 46 -12.59 5.21 1.72
CA GLU A 46 -11.44 5.69 0.94
C GLU A 46 -10.42 4.57 0.72
N SER A 47 -10.13 3.77 1.75
CA SER A 47 -9.23 2.63 1.65
C SER A 47 -9.73 1.57 0.65
N GLU A 48 -11.02 1.23 0.70
CA GLU A 48 -11.66 0.32 -0.26
C GLU A 48 -11.61 0.85 -1.69
N MET A 49 -11.90 2.14 -1.89
CA MET A 49 -11.82 2.79 -3.20
C MET A 49 -10.40 2.76 -3.78
N LEU A 50 -9.38 3.02 -2.95
CA LEU A 50 -7.98 2.95 -3.36
C LEU A 50 -7.58 1.52 -3.72
N SER A 51 -7.97 0.54 -2.90
CA SER A 51 -7.71 -0.88 -3.16
C SER A 51 -8.33 -1.35 -4.47
N GLN A 52 -9.61 -1.01 -4.74
CA GLN A 52 -10.25 -1.35 -6.01
C GLN A 52 -9.60 -0.67 -7.22
N SER A 53 -9.24 0.62 -7.09
CA SER A 53 -8.73 1.40 -8.22
C SER A 53 -7.26 1.09 -8.54
N PHE A 54 -6.46 0.79 -7.51
CA PHE A 54 -4.99 0.74 -7.61
C PHE A 54 -4.38 -0.56 -7.08
N GLY A 55 -5.18 -1.54 -6.66
CA GLY A 55 -4.67 -2.80 -6.08
C GLY A 55 -3.63 -3.53 -6.93
N HIS A 56 -3.72 -3.41 -8.26
CA HIS A 56 -2.76 -3.98 -9.23
C HIS A 56 -1.39 -3.28 -9.24
N LEU A 57 -1.24 -2.19 -8.51
CA LEU A 57 0.02 -1.44 -8.33
C LEU A 57 0.69 -1.75 -6.98
N PHE A 58 0.05 -2.55 -6.12
CA PHE A 58 0.57 -2.90 -4.80
C PHE A 58 1.20 -4.29 -4.84
N ASP A 59 2.40 -4.41 -4.30
CA ASP A 59 3.10 -5.69 -4.17
C ASP A 59 2.70 -6.43 -2.89
N LEU A 60 2.22 -5.68 -1.89
CA LEU A 60 1.72 -6.21 -0.63
C LEU A 60 0.60 -5.33 -0.08
N ILE A 61 -0.42 -5.96 0.50
CA ILE A 61 -1.50 -5.29 1.22
C ILE A 61 -1.48 -5.79 2.67
N LEU A 62 -1.42 -4.86 3.63
CA LEU A 62 -1.51 -5.13 5.07
C LEU A 62 -2.74 -4.43 5.65
N VAL A 63 -3.54 -5.12 6.46
CA VAL A 63 -4.69 -4.51 7.14
C VAL A 63 -4.25 -4.01 8.51
N ASN A 64 -4.44 -2.72 8.79
CA ASN A 64 -3.96 -2.08 10.03
C ASN A 64 -4.87 -2.36 11.24
N ASN A 65 -5.10 -3.63 11.55
CA ASN A 65 -5.91 -4.04 12.71
C ASN A 65 -5.16 -3.93 14.04
N ASP A 66 -3.83 -4.04 13.99
CA ASP A 66 -2.93 -3.89 15.13
C ASP A 66 -1.64 -3.22 14.64
N ILE A 67 -1.29 -2.09 15.27
CA ILE A 67 -0.16 -1.25 14.83
C ILE A 67 1.16 -1.99 15.03
N ASP A 68 1.32 -2.70 16.15
CA ASP A 68 2.56 -3.41 16.47
C ASP A 68 2.79 -4.57 15.48
N GLU A 69 1.75 -5.33 15.14
CA GLU A 69 1.86 -6.37 14.12
C GLU A 69 2.11 -5.79 12.72
N THR A 70 1.45 -4.68 12.38
CA THR A 70 1.66 -4.01 11.08
C THR A 70 3.12 -3.56 10.94
N ILE A 71 3.71 -2.97 11.99
CA ILE A 71 5.13 -2.58 12.00
C ILE A 71 6.03 -3.81 11.86
N ARG A 72 5.79 -4.87 12.64
CA ARG A 72 6.57 -6.12 12.53
C ARG A 72 6.52 -6.72 11.14
N GLN A 73 5.37 -6.67 10.47
CA GLN A 73 5.23 -7.16 9.10
C GLN A 73 6.01 -6.29 8.11
N LEU A 74 5.99 -4.97 8.27
CA LEU A 74 6.80 -4.06 7.45
C LEU A 74 8.30 -4.32 7.63
N GLU A 75 8.78 -4.47 8.86
CA GLU A 75 10.19 -4.78 9.15
C GLU A 75 10.64 -6.06 8.46
N ARG A 76 9.86 -7.15 8.59
CA ARG A 76 10.14 -8.44 7.92
C ARG A 76 10.20 -8.31 6.40
N VAL A 77 9.35 -7.47 5.82
CA VAL A 77 9.34 -7.21 4.38
C VAL A 77 10.62 -6.49 3.97
N VAL A 78 11.00 -5.42 4.67
CA VAL A 78 12.24 -4.68 4.40
C VAL A 78 13.46 -5.58 4.51
N GLU A 79 13.55 -6.39 5.56
CA GLU A 79 14.62 -7.37 5.73
C GLU A 79 14.69 -8.35 4.56
N LYS A 80 13.54 -8.95 4.18
CA LYS A 80 13.47 -9.90 3.07
C LYS A 80 13.91 -9.26 1.76
N LEU A 81 13.44 -8.04 1.46
CA LEU A 81 13.80 -7.34 0.23
C LEU A 81 15.28 -6.97 0.18
N SER A 82 15.90 -6.66 1.32
CA SER A 82 17.34 -6.40 1.39
C SER A 82 18.21 -7.65 1.18
N ALA A 83 17.66 -8.84 1.47
CA ALA A 83 18.37 -10.11 1.38
C ALA A 83 18.19 -10.84 0.04
N THR A 84 17.15 -10.51 -0.75
CA THR A 84 16.85 -11.18 -2.02
C THR A 84 17.06 -10.27 -3.23
N PRO A 85 17.74 -10.72 -4.30
CA PRO A 85 17.76 -9.99 -5.57
C PRO A 85 16.34 -9.79 -6.09
N GLN A 86 15.97 -8.57 -6.48
CA GLN A 86 14.66 -8.29 -7.06
C GLN A 86 14.65 -8.52 -8.57
N TRP A 87 13.55 -9.09 -9.08
CA TRP A 87 13.32 -9.26 -10.52
C TRP A 87 12.65 -8.01 -11.09
N VAL A 88 13.33 -7.33 -12.01
CA VAL A 88 12.74 -6.25 -12.80
C VAL A 88 12.23 -6.77 -14.16
N PRO A 89 11.01 -6.39 -14.59
CA PRO A 89 10.56 -6.68 -15.95
C PRO A 89 11.53 -6.15 -17.01
N ILE A 90 11.79 -6.93 -18.06
CA ILE A 90 12.63 -6.51 -19.20
C ILE A 90 12.11 -5.21 -19.84
N SER A 91 10.80 -4.98 -19.83
CA SER A 91 10.16 -3.76 -20.33
C SER A 91 10.56 -2.49 -19.60
N TRP A 92 11.30 -2.58 -18.49
CA TRP A 92 11.82 -1.43 -17.77
C TRP A 92 13.27 -1.07 -18.14
N VAL A 93 13.98 -1.96 -18.84
CA VAL A 93 15.40 -1.82 -19.19
C VAL A 93 15.60 -1.02 -20.49
N TYR A 94 14.52 -0.70 -21.22
CA TYR A 94 14.54 -0.04 -22.53
C TYR A 94 13.64 1.21 -22.58
#